data_AF-A0A921FXR8-F1
#
_entry.id   AF-A0A921FXR8-F1
#
_cell.length_a   1.000
_cell.length_b   1.000
_cell.length_c   1.000
_cell.angle_alpha   90.00
_cell.angle_beta   90.00
_cell.angle_gamma   90.00
#
_symmetry.space_group_name_H-M   'P 1'
#
loop_
_entity.id
_entity.type
_entity.pdbx_description
1 polymer ?
#
loop_
_entity_poly.entity_id
_entity_poly.type
_entity_poly.pdbx_seq_one_letter_code
_entity_poly.pdbx_strand_id
1 'polypeptide(L)' 'MVNKTGVFDVELNLQDVLLSSKTVHQKKVDSMEIEKALETVIRQMRVTGFRSRTISDYNLHMTKFQQVTGVNYLDEIT' A
#
# COMPACT_ATOMS: atom_id res chain seq x y z
N MET A 1 46.48 22.73 -31.39
CA MET A 1 45.87 22.96 -30.06
C MET A 1 44.39 23.23 -30.25
N VAL A 2 43.50 22.26 -29.93
CA VAL A 2 42.09 22.45 -29.53
C VAL A 2 41.67 21.21 -28.72
N ASN A 3 41.08 21.41 -27.55
CA ASN A 3 40.94 20.40 -26.49
C ASN A 3 39.69 19.53 -26.68
N LYS A 4 39.82 18.21 -26.53
CA LYS A 4 38.67 17.29 -26.43
C LYS A 4 38.24 17.20 -24.96
N THR A 5 37.28 18.00 -24.53
CA THR A 5 36.64 17.82 -23.24
C THR A 5 35.56 16.76 -23.36
N GLY A 6 35.87 15.53 -22.93
CA GLY A 6 34.83 14.56 -22.55
C GLY A 6 34.18 15.06 -21.26
N VAL A 7 32.86 15.29 -21.29
CA VAL A 7 32.13 16.01 -20.23
C VAL A 7 31.51 15.09 -19.18
N PHE A 8 31.74 13.77 -19.22
CA PHE A 8 31.12 12.88 -18.22
C PHE A 8 32.13 11.87 -17.70
N ASP A 9 32.78 12.24 -16.61
CA ASP A 9 33.33 11.29 -15.65
C ASP A 9 32.24 11.10 -14.58
N VAL A 10 31.42 10.06 -14.73
CA VAL A 10 30.43 9.71 -13.71
C VAL A 10 31.10 8.69 -12.80
N GLU A 11 31.77 9.17 -11.75
CA GLU A 11 32.23 8.32 -10.66
C GLU A 11 31.01 7.79 -9.89
N LEU A 12 30.49 6.64 -10.32
CA LEU A 12 29.48 5.91 -9.57
C LEU A 12 30.15 5.25 -8.36
N ASN A 13 30.03 5.88 -7.20
CA ASN A 13 30.46 5.26 -5.96
C ASN A 13 29.53 4.09 -5.61
N LEU A 14 30.02 2.86 -5.85
CA LEU A 14 29.30 1.62 -5.55
C LEU A 14 28.93 1.50 -4.06
N GLN A 15 29.65 2.19 -3.17
CA GLN A 15 29.35 2.20 -1.74
C GLN A 15 28.06 2.98 -1.45
N ASP A 16 27.78 4.06 -2.18
CA ASP A 16 26.56 4.86 -1.99
C ASP A 16 25.30 4.11 -2.46
N VAL A 17 25.43 3.31 -3.52
CA VAL A 17 24.36 2.41 -4.00
C VAL A 17 24.08 1.31 -2.97
N LEU A 18 25.12 0.74 -2.36
CA LEU A 18 25.00 -0.30 -1.34
C LEU A 18 24.45 0.24 -0.01
N LEU A 19 24.83 1.46 0.39
CA LEU A 19 24.29 2.13 1.59
C LEU A 19 22.83 2.55 1.40
N SER A 20 22.44 2.97 0.19
CA SER A 20 21.03 3.21 -0.18
C SER A 20 20.16 1.96 -0.04
N SER A 21 20.69 0.79 -0.39
CA SER A 21 20.00 -0.50 -0.24
C SER A 21 19.93 -1.03 1.21
N LYS A 22 20.58 -0.35 2.16
CA LYS A 22 20.64 -0.72 3.59
C LYS A 22 19.54 -0.09 4.43
N THR A 23 18.50 0.46 3.80
CA THR A 23 17.22 0.62 4.48
C THR A 23 16.61 -0.76 4.63
N VAL A 24 16.65 -1.26 5.86
CA VAL A 24 15.90 -2.39 6.39
C VAL A 24 14.79 -2.81 5.44
N HIS A 25 14.91 -4.01 4.85
CA HIS A 25 13.78 -4.73 4.27
C HIS A 25 12.74 -4.99 5.38
N GLN A 26 12.03 -3.94 5.81
CA GLN A 26 10.64 -4.10 6.16
C GLN A 26 10.04 -4.60 4.86
N LYS A 27 9.69 -5.88 4.83
CA LYS A 27 8.87 -6.46 3.78
C LYS A 27 7.73 -5.47 3.61
N LYS A 28 7.77 -4.65 2.55
CA LYS A 28 6.71 -3.73 2.23
C LYS A 28 5.59 -4.64 1.77
N VAL A 29 4.85 -5.17 2.73
CA VAL A 29 3.67 -5.94 2.47
C VAL A 29 2.74 -4.90 1.86
N ASP A 30 2.55 -4.94 0.54
CA ASP A 30 1.56 -4.14 -0.19
C ASP A 30 0.13 -4.60 0.22
N SER A 31 -0.10 -4.81 1.52
CA SER A 31 -1.39 -5.20 2.06
C SER A 31 -2.31 -4.00 2.04
N MET A 32 -3.50 -4.20 1.49
CA MET A 32 -4.55 -3.19 1.50
C MET A 32 -5.08 -3.01 2.92
N GLU A 33 -5.37 -1.77 3.30
CA GLU A 33 -6.13 -1.45 4.52
C GLU A 33 -7.56 -1.97 4.38
N ILE A 34 -8.10 -2.52 5.47
CA ILE A 34 -9.47 -3.06 5.50
C ILE A 34 -10.50 -2.00 5.11
N GLU A 35 -10.32 -0.75 5.54
CA GLU A 35 -11.23 0.35 5.22
C GLU A 35 -11.29 0.62 3.71
N LYS A 36 -10.13 0.66 3.04
CA LYS A 36 -10.02 0.86 1.59
C LYS A 36 -10.61 -0.30 0.81
N ALA A 37 -10.41 -1.53 1.29
CA ALA A 37 -11.02 -2.72 0.70
C ALA A 37 -12.55 -2.67 0.83
N LEU A 38 -13.06 -2.34 2.02
CA LEU A 38 -14.49 -2.20 2.30
C LEU A 38 -15.13 -1.11 1.43
N GLU A 39 -14.49 0.05 1.27
CA GLU A 39 -14.98 1.12 0.40
C GLU A 39 -15.13 0.64 -1.05
N THR A 40 -14.13 -0.11 -1.54
CA THR A 40 -14.15 -0.69 -2.90
C THR A 40 -15.33 -1.64 -3.08
N VAL A 41 -15.57 -2.52 -2.11
CA VAL A 41 -16.71 -3.46 -2.11
C VAL A 41 -18.04 -2.71 -2.03
N ILE A 42 -18.17 -1.72 -1.15
CA ILE A 42 -19.38 -0.90 -1.01
C ILE A 42 -19.68 -0.16 -2.31
N ARG A 43 -18.67 0.37 -3.00
CA ARG A 43 -18.85 1.00 -4.30
C ARG A 43 -19.43 0.03 -5.32
N GLN A 44 -18.91 -1.21 -5.38
CA GLN A 44 -19.45 -2.26 -6.24
C GLN A 44 -20.89 -2.63 -5.86
N MET A 45 -21.20 -2.74 -4.55
CA MET A 45 -22.56 -3.00 -4.06
C MET A 45 -23.55 -1.91 -4.47
N ARG A 46 -23.13 -0.64 -4.45
CA ARG A 46 -23.98 0.48 -4.90
C ARG A 46 -24.26 0.39 -6.40
N VAL A 47 -23.23 0.15 -7.21
CA VAL A 47 -23.37 0.02 -8.68
C VAL A 47 -24.27 -1.16 -9.07
N THR A 48 -24.22 -2.25 -8.32
CA THR A 48 -25.04 -3.45 -8.55
C THR A 48 -26.46 -3.33 -7.97
N GLY A 49 -26.79 -2.26 -7.25
CA GLY A 49 -28.13 -2.00 -6.74
C GLY A 49 -28.48 -2.73 -5.45
N PHE A 50 -27.49 -3.03 -4.60
CA PHE A 50 -27.75 -3.59 -3.27
C PHE A 50 -28.57 -2.63 -2.41
N ARG A 51 -29.40 -3.19 -1.53
CA ARG A 51 -30.22 -2.40 -0.59
C ARG A 51 -29.32 -1.58 0.35
N SER A 52 -29.71 -0.34 0.64
CA SER A 52 -28.98 0.53 1.56
C SER A 52 -28.78 -0.08 2.95
N ARG A 53 -29.77 -0.85 3.45
CA ARG A 53 -29.63 -1.59 4.73
C ARG A 53 -28.47 -2.58 4.67
N THR A 54 -28.35 -3.36 3.60
CA THR A 54 -27.23 -4.30 3.44
C THR A 54 -25.89 -3.58 3.47
N ILE A 55 -25.74 -2.47 2.75
CA ILE A 55 -24.51 -1.65 2.78
C ILE A 55 -24.22 -1.12 4.20
N SER A 56 -25.26 -0.70 4.94
CA SER A 56 -25.14 -0.25 6.33
C SER A 56 -24.68 -1.39 7.25
N ASP A 57 -25.23 -2.58 7.07
CA ASP A 57 -24.88 -3.75 7.89
C ASP A 57 -23.41 -4.13 7.68
N TYR A 58 -22.92 -4.09 6.43
CA TYR A 58 -21.49 -4.34 6.13
C TYR A 58 -20.57 -3.32 6.82
N ASN A 59 -20.92 -2.04 6.81
CA ASN A 59 -20.15 -1.03 7.55
C ASN A 59 -20.12 -1.35 9.05
N LEU A 60 -21.30 -1.58 9.64
CA LEU A 60 -21.41 -1.84 11.08
C LEU A 60 -20.62 -3.09 11.51
N HIS A 61 -20.71 -4.17 10.74
CA HIS A 61 -20.01 -5.41 11.04
C HIS A 61 -18.50 -5.28 10.87
N MET A 62 -18.03 -4.62 9.82
CA MET A 62 -16.59 -4.45 9.60
C MET A 62 -15.95 -3.52 10.63
N THR A 63 -16.61 -2.41 10.97
CA THR A 63 -16.15 -1.52 12.05
C THR A 63 -16.07 -2.27 13.38
N LYS A 64 -17.10 -3.07 13.71
CA LYS A 64 -17.10 -3.88 14.93
C LYS A 64 -16.00 -4.95 14.90
N PHE A 65 -15.77 -5.59 13.75
CA PHE A 65 -14.69 -6.55 13.59
C PHE A 65 -13.34 -5.89 13.88
N GLN A 66 -13.01 -4.77 13.23
CA GLN A 66 -11.76 -4.04 13.45
C GLN A 66 -11.60 -3.59 14.91
N GLN A 67 -12.68 -3.13 15.56
CA GLN A 67 -12.63 -2.76 16.98
C GLN A 67 -12.34 -3.94 17.92
N VAL A 68 -12.86 -5.12 17.61
CA VAL A 68 -12.68 -6.32 18.45
C VAL A 68 -11.32 -6.97 18.21
N THR A 69 -10.84 -7.00 16.97
CA THR A 69 -9.61 -7.70 16.59
C THR A 69 -8.38 -6.81 16.58
N GLY A 70 -8.54 -5.48 16.47
CA GLY A 70 -7.44 -4.53 16.33
C GLY A 70 -6.72 -4.62 14.98
N VAL A 71 -7.30 -5.32 14.01
CA VAL A 71 -6.73 -5.60 12.70
C VAL A 71 -6.99 -4.43 11.75
N ASN A 72 -5.95 -3.98 11.05
CA ASN A 72 -6.02 -2.84 10.12
C ASN A 72 -5.76 -3.24 8.67
N TYR A 73 -4.99 -4.30 8.46
CA TYR A 73 -4.57 -4.75 7.13
C TYR A 73 -5.17 -6.11 6.79
N LEU A 74 -5.46 -6.36 5.50
CA LEU A 74 -6.05 -7.63 5.07
C LEU A 74 -5.16 -8.84 5.38
N ASP A 75 -3.84 -8.70 5.25
CA ASP A 75 -2.88 -9.80 5.45
C ASP A 75 -2.77 -10.24 6.93
N GLU A 76 -3.32 -9.46 7.85
CA GLU A 76 -3.41 -9.81 9.27
C GLU A 76 -4.62 -10.74 9.57
N ILE A 77 -5.55 -10.90 8.62
CA ILE A 77 -6.70 -11.81 8.74
C ILE A 77 -6.23 -13.22 8.35
N THR A 78 -6.15 -14.13 9.33
CA THR A 78 -5.77 -15.55 9.13
C THR A 78 -6.92 -16.49 9.46
#